data_AF-A0A535E6P7-F1
#
_entry.id   AF-A0A535E6P7-F1
#
_cell.length_a   1.000
_cell.length_b   1.000
_cell.length_c   1.000
_cell.angle_alpha   90.00
_cell.angle_beta   90.00
_cell.angle_gamma   90.00
#
_symmetry.space_group_name_H-M   'P 1'
#
loop_
_entity.id
_entity.type
_entity.pdbx_description
1 polymer ?
#
loop_
_entity_poly.entity_id
_entity_poly.type
_entity_poly.pdbx_seq_one_letter_code
_entity_poly.pdbx_strand_id
1 'polypeptide(L)'
;MEPEYLDDEQIIALYNKVRTGRRSWPAGIWGSPAALQYAVTIFEYWIHNVMGWKGWPDARTRVNPVLLEEHRLADIVDNVFLPEFGEDWLDFEVVLNESMRLSEDESWGPDLTDRQERVEAAFEHAFEQIIGSPKTQPRLLPIYHRFRNHLMRMWGAFQEAQAEHDKAEREAAERFWNGLRLIRATRARTAEQWSIVNDEDERLGEVSMVWGDPHPYCLIVLDEQLSGERGTWEQVIWRLEQEILVEEPGVVSYSVWQKGFVGEFYRCADCGELHSQFDDDPADDLRLDLHDDDG
;
A
#
# COMPACT_ATOMS: atom_id res chain seq x y z
N MET A 1 13.31 20.49 14.22
CA MET A 1 11.97 20.41 13.61
C MET A 1 12.05 19.19 12.72
N GLU A 2 11.45 18.08 13.12
CA GLU A 2 11.41 16.89 12.27
C GLU A 2 10.67 17.25 10.98
N PRO A 3 11.15 16.82 9.80
CA PRO A 3 10.42 17.04 8.57
C PRO A 3 9.10 16.28 8.66
N GLU A 4 7.99 17.00 8.64
CA GLU A 4 6.66 16.41 8.48
C GLU A 4 6.60 15.83 7.06
N TYR A 5 6.59 14.49 6.97
CA TYR A 5 6.43 13.78 5.71
C TYR A 5 4.99 13.93 5.24
N LEU A 6 4.81 14.20 3.95
CA LEU A 6 3.50 14.28 3.31
C LEU A 6 3.11 12.88 2.87
N ASP A 7 1.88 12.48 3.13
CA ASP A 7 1.29 11.30 2.50
C ASP A 7 1.01 11.55 1.00
N ASP A 8 0.57 10.51 0.29
CA ASP A 8 0.33 10.55 -1.15
C ASP A 8 -0.79 11.54 -1.54
N GLU A 9 -1.85 11.68 -0.73
CA GLU A 9 -2.92 12.64 -1.00
C GLU A 9 -2.46 14.08 -0.82
N GLN A 10 -1.68 14.32 0.24
CA GLN A 10 -1.13 15.63 0.56
C GLN A 10 -0.14 16.10 -0.51
N ILE A 11 0.73 15.21 -1.02
CA ILE A 11 1.67 15.56 -2.08
C ILE A 11 0.96 15.80 -3.42
N ILE A 12 -0.07 15.02 -3.76
CA ILE A 12 -0.92 15.26 -4.95
C ILE A 12 -1.67 16.59 -4.84
N ALA A 13 -2.21 16.90 -3.66
CA ALA A 13 -2.88 18.18 -3.40
C ALA A 13 -1.91 19.36 -3.51
N LEU A 14 -0.66 19.19 -3.06
CA LEU A 14 0.40 20.18 -3.24
C LEU A 14 0.73 20.35 -4.73
N TYR A 15 0.93 19.27 -5.47
CA TYR A 15 1.20 19.31 -6.90
C TYR A 15 0.10 20.05 -7.68
N ASN A 16 -1.17 19.77 -7.41
CA ASN A 16 -2.27 20.47 -8.07
C ASN A 16 -2.28 21.99 -7.81
N LYS A 17 -1.87 22.42 -6.61
CA LYS A 17 -1.68 23.85 -6.29
C LYS A 17 -0.50 24.44 -7.06
N VAL A 18 0.58 23.68 -7.24
CA VAL A 18 1.77 24.14 -8.00
C VAL A 18 1.50 24.21 -9.50
N ARG A 19 0.93 23.15 -10.07
CA ARG A 19 0.56 23.08 -11.49
C ARG A 19 -0.39 24.20 -11.91
N THR A 20 -1.34 24.57 -11.03
CA THR A 20 -2.28 25.67 -11.29
C THR A 20 -1.73 27.06 -10.97
N GLY A 21 -0.45 27.17 -10.58
CA GLY A 21 0.21 28.44 -10.26
C GLY A 21 -0.26 29.08 -8.95
N ARG A 22 -1.03 28.36 -8.13
CA ARG A 22 -1.54 28.85 -6.83
C ARG A 22 -0.50 28.77 -5.72
N ARG A 23 0.56 27.97 -5.91
CA ARG A 23 1.67 27.80 -4.95
C ARG A 23 2.96 27.49 -5.70
N SER A 24 4.11 27.75 -5.08
CA SER A 24 5.41 27.22 -5.54
C SER A 24 5.77 25.96 -4.76
N TRP A 25 6.70 25.17 -5.29
CA TRP A 25 7.30 24.08 -4.51
C TRP A 25 7.87 24.60 -3.18
N PRO A 26 7.62 23.92 -2.04
CA PRO A 26 8.25 24.27 -0.78
C PRO A 26 9.78 24.19 -0.88
N ALA A 27 10.47 25.11 -0.21
CA ALA A 27 11.92 25.10 -0.21
C ALA A 27 12.47 23.81 0.42
N GLY A 28 13.40 23.15 -0.27
CA GLY A 28 14.04 21.93 0.22
C GLY A 28 13.24 20.64 0.08
N ILE A 29 12.04 20.66 -0.53
CA ILE A 29 11.22 19.45 -0.72
C ILE A 29 11.98 18.35 -1.49
N TRP A 30 12.73 18.75 -2.53
CA TRP A 30 13.54 17.83 -3.34
C TRP A 30 14.89 17.43 -2.73
N GLY A 31 15.25 18.01 -1.58
CA GLY A 31 16.38 17.57 -0.77
C GLY A 31 15.97 16.66 0.39
N SER A 32 14.67 16.33 0.52
CA SER A 32 14.16 15.48 1.59
C SER A 32 14.43 14.00 1.29
N PRO A 33 14.54 13.13 2.32
CA PRO A 33 14.66 11.68 2.11
C PRO A 33 13.50 11.07 1.31
N ALA A 34 12.32 11.69 1.33
CA ALA A 34 11.13 11.24 0.60
C ALA A 34 11.01 11.83 -0.81
N ALA A 35 11.99 12.61 -1.28
CA ALA A 35 11.91 13.30 -2.57
C ALA A 35 11.62 12.37 -3.75
N LEU A 36 12.20 11.16 -3.75
CA LEU A 36 11.95 10.17 -4.80
C LEU A 36 10.52 9.64 -4.77
N GLN A 37 10.01 9.29 -3.58
CA GLN A 37 8.63 8.85 -3.42
C GLN A 37 7.66 9.92 -3.91
N TYR A 38 7.84 11.17 -3.46
CA TYR A 38 7.01 12.29 -3.93
C TYR A 38 7.06 12.47 -5.44
N ALA A 39 8.25 12.36 -6.04
CA ALA A 39 8.42 12.48 -7.48
C ALA A 39 7.65 11.39 -8.24
N VAL A 40 7.76 10.13 -7.82
CA VAL A 40 7.05 9.00 -8.42
C VAL A 40 5.53 9.17 -8.26
N THR A 41 5.03 9.43 -7.04
CA THR A 41 3.59 9.66 -6.78
C THR A 41 3.03 10.78 -7.67
N ILE A 42 3.75 11.90 -7.80
CA ILE A 42 3.33 13.02 -8.65
C ILE A 42 3.29 12.61 -10.13
N PHE A 43 4.30 11.88 -10.61
CA PHE A 43 4.37 11.47 -12.00
C PHE A 43 3.30 10.44 -12.37
N GLU A 44 3.04 9.46 -11.51
CA GLU A 44 1.96 8.50 -11.70
C GLU A 44 0.61 9.21 -11.79
N TYR A 45 0.30 10.08 -10.82
CA TYR A 45 -0.90 10.90 -10.85
C TYR A 45 -0.97 11.76 -12.10
N TRP A 46 0.13 12.38 -12.52
CA TRP A 46 0.16 13.20 -13.71
C TRP A 46 -0.11 12.39 -14.99
N ILE A 47 0.54 11.25 -15.15
CA ILE A 47 0.38 10.35 -16.30
C ILE A 47 -1.07 9.87 -16.40
N HIS A 48 -1.64 9.39 -15.30
CA HIS A 48 -2.96 8.75 -15.31
C HIS A 48 -4.11 9.76 -15.21
N ASN A 49 -4.05 10.71 -14.28
CA ASN A 49 -5.19 11.55 -13.94
C ASN A 49 -5.17 12.91 -14.66
N VAL A 50 -3.98 13.46 -14.95
CA VAL A 50 -3.88 14.75 -15.65
C VAL A 50 -3.81 14.55 -17.16
N MET A 51 -2.98 13.61 -17.61
CA MET A 51 -2.78 13.35 -19.04
C MET A 51 -3.70 12.27 -19.61
N GLY A 52 -4.27 11.40 -18.78
CA GLY A 52 -5.12 10.30 -19.22
C GLY A 52 -4.38 9.25 -20.03
N TRP A 53 -3.06 9.12 -19.84
CA TRP A 53 -2.26 8.12 -20.52
C TRP A 53 -2.40 6.76 -19.85
N LYS A 54 -2.21 5.70 -20.64
CA LYS A 54 -2.38 4.32 -20.14
C LYS A 54 -1.25 3.86 -19.22
N GLY A 55 -0.14 4.59 -19.18
CA GLY A 55 1.00 4.32 -18.31
C GLY A 55 2.31 4.82 -18.89
N TRP A 56 3.40 4.44 -18.23
CA TRP A 56 4.77 4.82 -18.56
C TRP A 56 5.21 4.55 -20.01
N PRO A 57 4.83 3.43 -20.67
CA PRO A 57 5.20 3.22 -22.07
C PRO A 57 4.63 4.30 -23.01
N ASP A 58 3.40 4.76 -22.76
CA ASP A 58 2.77 5.83 -23.55
C ASP A 58 3.43 7.19 -23.22
N ALA A 59 3.72 7.41 -21.92
CA ALA A 59 4.43 8.60 -21.45
C ALA A 59 5.83 8.74 -22.09
N ARG A 60 6.61 7.66 -22.16
CA ARG A 60 7.95 7.62 -22.77
C ARG A 60 7.99 8.22 -24.17
N THR A 61 6.92 8.06 -24.96
CA THR A 61 6.85 8.56 -26.34
C THR A 61 6.41 10.01 -26.47
N ARG A 62 5.84 10.60 -25.41
CA ARG A 62 5.15 11.90 -25.44
C ARG A 62 5.80 12.95 -24.54
N VAL A 63 6.40 12.52 -23.44
CA VAL A 63 7.10 13.39 -22.48
C VAL A 63 8.23 14.11 -23.20
N ASN A 64 8.27 15.43 -23.03
CA ASN A 64 9.30 16.29 -23.58
C ASN A 64 9.46 17.52 -22.67
N PRO A 65 10.57 18.29 -22.78
CA PRO A 65 10.83 19.41 -21.90
C PRO A 65 9.74 20.48 -21.86
N VAL A 66 9.07 20.75 -22.99
CA VAL A 66 7.99 21.74 -23.05
C VAL A 66 6.81 21.30 -22.19
N LEU A 67 6.45 20.02 -22.28
CA LEU A 67 5.35 19.46 -21.49
C LEU A 67 5.70 19.42 -20.00
N LEU A 68 6.96 19.11 -19.65
CA LEU A 68 7.42 19.12 -18.26
C LEU A 68 7.35 20.53 -17.65
N GLU A 69 7.71 21.55 -18.41
CA GLU A 69 7.61 22.96 -17.99
C GLU A 69 6.15 23.41 -17.84
N GLU A 70 5.30 23.09 -18.82
CA GLU A 70 3.86 23.41 -18.79
C GLU A 70 3.18 22.85 -17.54
N HIS A 71 3.56 21.64 -17.13
CA HIS A 71 3.00 20.95 -15.98
C HIS A 71 3.77 21.13 -14.67
N ARG A 72 4.79 22.00 -14.64
CA ARG A 72 5.63 22.29 -13.45
C ARG A 72 6.37 21.06 -12.89
N LEU A 73 6.78 20.16 -13.77
CA LEU A 73 7.49 18.92 -13.46
C LEU A 73 9.00 19.00 -13.75
N ALA A 74 9.47 20.03 -14.47
CA ALA A 74 10.89 20.20 -14.79
C ALA A 74 11.78 20.18 -13.53
N ASP A 75 11.38 20.89 -12.47
CA ASP A 75 12.09 20.89 -11.19
C ASP A 75 12.22 19.48 -10.57
N ILE A 76 11.21 18.62 -10.75
CA ILE A 76 11.24 17.24 -10.25
C ILE A 76 12.27 16.43 -11.03
N VAL A 77 12.25 16.55 -12.35
CA VAL A 77 13.19 15.84 -13.23
C VAL A 77 14.62 16.25 -12.92
N ASP A 78 14.88 17.55 -12.82
CA ASP A 78 16.24 18.08 -12.62
C ASP A 78 16.81 17.79 -11.23
N ASN A 79 15.97 17.83 -10.20
CA ASN A 79 16.44 17.68 -8.81
C ASN A 79 16.31 16.25 -8.28
N VAL A 80 15.51 15.37 -8.90
CA VAL A 80 15.26 14.01 -8.41
C VAL A 80 15.63 12.97 -9.45
N PHE A 81 14.99 12.96 -10.62
CA PHE A 81 15.17 11.85 -11.57
C PHE A 81 16.51 11.86 -12.30
N LEU A 82 17.01 13.01 -12.76
CA LEU A 82 18.32 13.08 -13.40
C LEU A 82 19.47 12.68 -12.46
N PRO A 83 19.53 13.16 -11.19
CA PRO A 83 20.51 12.69 -10.22
C PRO A 83 20.45 11.19 -9.95
N GLU A 84 19.25 10.61 -9.82
CA GLU A 84 19.08 9.20 -9.45
C GLU A 84 19.26 8.23 -10.63
N PHE A 85 18.73 8.58 -11.80
CA PHE A 85 18.59 7.68 -12.94
C PHE A 85 19.38 8.11 -14.16
N GLY A 86 19.83 9.36 -14.22
CA GLY A 86 20.48 9.95 -15.39
C GLY A 86 19.49 10.35 -16.48
N GLU A 87 20.03 10.67 -17.67
CA GLU A 87 19.23 11.14 -18.81
C GLU A 87 18.20 10.12 -19.29
N ASP A 88 18.45 8.83 -19.04
CA ASP A 88 17.58 7.70 -19.40
C ASP A 88 16.48 7.42 -18.36
N TRP A 89 16.12 8.38 -17.49
CA TRP A 89 15.17 8.16 -16.41
C TRP A 89 13.78 7.67 -16.88
N LEU A 90 13.28 8.13 -18.03
CA LEU A 90 12.03 7.61 -18.60
C LEU A 90 12.14 6.14 -19.00
N ASP A 91 13.29 5.74 -19.51
CA ASP A 91 13.58 4.35 -19.86
C ASP A 91 13.68 3.50 -18.59
N PHE A 92 14.21 4.05 -17.50
CA PHE A 92 14.20 3.40 -16.18
C PHE A 92 12.79 3.13 -15.70
N GLU A 93 11.91 4.14 -15.68
CA GLU A 93 10.53 3.99 -15.17
C GLU A 93 9.73 2.95 -15.96
N VAL A 94 9.88 2.92 -17.29
CA VAL A 94 9.25 1.89 -18.12
C VAL A 94 9.78 0.49 -17.82
N VAL A 95 11.09 0.35 -17.66
CA VAL A 95 11.71 -0.94 -17.32
C VAL A 95 11.30 -1.37 -15.91
N LEU A 96 11.29 -0.46 -14.93
CA LEU A 96 10.90 -0.74 -13.55
C LEU A 96 9.47 -1.26 -13.47
N ASN A 97 8.51 -0.53 -14.05
CA ASN A 97 7.10 -0.91 -14.04
C ASN A 97 6.86 -2.26 -14.71
N GLU A 98 7.49 -2.51 -15.86
CA GLU A 98 7.38 -3.81 -16.54
C GLU A 98 8.05 -4.93 -15.72
N SER A 99 9.17 -4.65 -15.05
CA SER A 99 9.83 -5.61 -14.16
C SER A 99 8.94 -6.01 -12.98
N MET A 100 8.29 -5.02 -12.35
CA MET A 100 7.37 -5.27 -11.23
C MET A 100 6.16 -6.09 -11.69
N ARG A 101 5.49 -5.65 -12.76
CA ARG A 101 4.34 -6.37 -13.35
C ARG A 101 4.68 -7.82 -13.68
N LEU A 102 5.82 -8.03 -14.34
CA LEU A 102 6.25 -9.36 -14.72
C LEU A 102 6.66 -10.18 -13.48
N SER A 103 7.27 -9.56 -12.46
CA SER A 103 7.64 -10.25 -11.22
C SER A 103 6.44 -10.77 -10.43
N GLU A 104 5.22 -10.32 -10.72
CA GLU A 104 3.96 -10.74 -10.10
C GLU A 104 3.11 -11.65 -11.01
N ASP A 105 3.43 -11.72 -12.30
CA ASP A 105 2.72 -12.52 -13.29
C ASP A 105 3.02 -14.02 -13.12
N GLU A 106 2.09 -14.79 -12.56
CA GLU A 106 2.26 -16.23 -12.35
C GLU A 106 2.49 -17.02 -13.65
N SER A 107 2.01 -16.50 -14.78
CA SER A 107 2.18 -17.15 -16.09
C SER A 107 3.57 -16.92 -16.68
N TRP A 108 4.26 -15.88 -16.19
CA TRP A 108 5.58 -15.52 -16.59
C TRP A 108 6.54 -15.79 -15.42
N GLY A 109 7.28 -16.88 -15.52
CA GLY A 109 8.21 -17.22 -14.44
C GLY A 109 9.30 -18.17 -14.91
N PRO A 110 10.59 -17.85 -14.71
CA PRO A 110 11.57 -18.90 -14.53
C PRO A 110 11.21 -19.70 -13.27
N ASP A 111 11.58 -20.98 -13.21
CA ASP A 111 11.35 -21.87 -12.04
C ASP A 111 12.25 -21.43 -10.86
N LEU A 112 11.97 -20.26 -10.30
CA LEU A 112 12.71 -19.58 -9.24
C LEU A 112 11.79 -19.39 -8.04
N THR A 113 12.24 -19.89 -6.89
CA THR A 113 11.52 -19.79 -5.61
C THR A 113 11.89 -18.54 -4.82
N ASP A 114 13.06 -17.96 -5.07
CA ASP A 114 13.52 -16.74 -4.40
C ASP A 114 12.94 -15.49 -5.07
N ARG A 115 12.29 -14.62 -4.27
CA ARG A 115 11.61 -13.42 -4.77
C ARG A 115 12.59 -12.39 -5.32
N GLN A 116 13.79 -12.28 -4.75
CA GLN A 116 14.83 -11.37 -5.25
C GLN A 116 15.35 -11.86 -6.60
N GLU A 117 15.65 -13.16 -6.74
CA GLU A 117 16.07 -13.74 -8.01
C GLU A 117 15.00 -13.58 -9.11
N ARG A 118 13.71 -13.69 -8.74
CA ARG A 118 12.60 -13.40 -9.65
C ARG A 118 12.59 -11.94 -10.12
N VAL A 119 12.73 -10.99 -9.21
CA VAL A 119 12.77 -9.54 -9.54
C VAL A 119 13.98 -9.21 -10.42
N GLU A 120 15.15 -9.81 -10.13
CA GLU A 120 16.35 -9.63 -10.94
C GLU A 120 16.21 -10.22 -12.35
N ALA A 121 15.67 -11.44 -12.46
CA ALA A 121 15.38 -12.07 -13.74
C ALA A 121 14.35 -11.24 -14.52
N ALA A 122 13.39 -10.66 -13.79
CA ALA A 122 12.35 -9.88 -14.40
C ALA A 122 12.87 -8.60 -15.03
N PHE A 123 13.75 -7.94 -14.30
CA PHE A 123 14.48 -6.79 -14.76
C PHE A 123 15.36 -7.08 -15.97
N GLU A 124 16.15 -8.16 -15.95
CA GLU A 124 16.99 -8.51 -17.09
C GLU A 124 16.13 -8.70 -18.34
N HIS A 125 15.00 -9.41 -18.24
CA HIS A 125 14.08 -9.60 -19.35
C HIS A 125 13.45 -8.29 -19.84
N ALA A 126 12.91 -7.48 -18.93
CA ALA A 126 12.28 -6.20 -19.26
C ALA A 126 13.28 -5.25 -19.94
N PHE A 127 14.50 -5.15 -19.41
CA PHE A 127 15.57 -4.35 -19.99
C PHE A 127 15.92 -4.83 -21.41
N GLU A 128 16.10 -6.13 -21.61
CA GLU A 128 16.45 -6.68 -22.92
C GLU A 128 15.32 -6.48 -23.94
N GLN A 129 14.05 -6.57 -23.53
CA GLN A 129 12.89 -6.34 -24.41
C GLN A 129 12.70 -4.86 -24.78
N ILE A 130 12.83 -3.96 -23.82
CA ILE A 130 12.46 -2.54 -23.97
C ILE A 130 13.62 -1.70 -24.52
N ILE A 131 14.84 -1.98 -24.07
CA ILE A 131 16.05 -1.18 -24.37
C ILE A 131 16.99 -1.95 -25.31
N GLY A 132 17.16 -3.25 -25.07
CA GLY A 132 18.03 -4.13 -25.84
C GLY A 132 19.12 -4.78 -24.98
N SER A 133 19.73 -5.85 -25.50
CA SER A 133 20.65 -6.66 -24.70
C SER A 133 22.06 -6.04 -24.57
N PRO A 134 22.55 -5.81 -23.34
CA PRO A 134 23.94 -5.37 -23.09
C PRO A 134 24.98 -6.35 -23.63
N LYS A 135 24.64 -7.65 -23.75
CA LYS A 135 25.50 -8.69 -24.31
C LYS A 135 25.79 -8.46 -25.79
N THR A 136 24.82 -7.91 -26.51
CA THR A 136 24.93 -7.60 -27.95
C THR A 136 25.35 -6.16 -28.21
N GLN A 137 25.03 -5.24 -27.30
CA GLN A 137 25.31 -3.80 -27.41
C GLN A 137 26.06 -3.31 -26.17
N PRO A 138 27.41 -3.41 -26.14
CA PRO A 138 28.21 -3.05 -24.96
C PRO A 138 28.02 -1.61 -24.45
N ARG A 139 27.58 -0.69 -25.32
CA ARG A 139 27.23 0.69 -24.96
C ARG A 139 26.12 0.78 -23.91
N LEU A 140 25.25 -0.24 -23.80
CA LEU A 140 24.14 -0.28 -22.85
C LEU A 140 24.58 -0.73 -21.46
N LEU A 141 25.79 -1.27 -21.30
CA LEU A 141 26.27 -1.82 -20.04
C LEU A 141 26.27 -0.81 -18.87
N PRO A 142 26.68 0.47 -19.06
CA PRO A 142 26.60 1.47 -17.99
C PRO A 142 25.16 1.80 -17.57
N ILE A 143 24.23 1.81 -18.53
CA ILE A 143 22.80 2.08 -18.27
C ILE A 143 22.20 0.90 -17.50
N TYR A 144 22.46 -0.33 -17.97
CA TYR A 144 22.03 -1.57 -17.32
C TYR A 144 22.47 -1.63 -15.86
N HIS A 145 23.75 -1.38 -15.57
CA HIS A 145 24.25 -1.43 -14.20
C HIS A 145 23.64 -0.35 -13.31
N ARG A 146 23.39 0.86 -13.84
CA ARG A 146 22.74 1.92 -13.09
C ARG A 146 21.31 1.53 -12.71
N PHE A 147 20.53 1.05 -13.68
CA PHE A 147 19.14 0.65 -13.46
C PHE A 147 19.07 -0.52 -12.49
N ARG A 148 19.89 -1.57 -12.71
CA ARG A 148 19.96 -2.73 -11.80
C ARG A 148 20.30 -2.30 -10.38
N ASN A 149 21.34 -1.49 -10.20
CA ASN A 149 21.76 -1.06 -8.86
C ASN A 149 20.67 -0.22 -8.18
N HIS A 150 19.90 0.57 -8.93
CA HIS A 150 18.79 1.31 -8.36
C HIS A 150 17.64 0.38 -7.95
N LEU A 151 17.22 -0.53 -8.84
CA LEU A 151 16.20 -1.53 -8.54
C LEU A 151 16.56 -2.32 -7.26
N MET A 152 17.80 -2.78 -7.14
CA MET A 152 18.23 -3.54 -5.97
C MET A 152 18.23 -2.71 -4.68
N ARG A 153 18.53 -1.40 -4.76
CA ARG A 153 18.42 -0.49 -3.61
C ARG A 153 16.96 -0.29 -3.21
N MET A 154 16.06 -0.06 -4.17
CA MET A 154 14.62 0.05 -3.91
C MET A 154 14.07 -1.24 -3.30
N TRP A 155 14.43 -2.39 -3.86
CA TRP A 155 14.02 -3.69 -3.38
C TRP A 155 14.50 -3.96 -1.95
N GLY A 156 15.77 -3.64 -1.65
CA GLY A 156 16.30 -3.74 -0.29
C GLY A 156 15.55 -2.84 0.70
N ALA A 157 15.28 -1.59 0.33
CA ALA A 157 14.50 -0.67 1.15
C ALA A 157 13.06 -1.15 1.37
N PHE A 158 12.43 -1.72 0.34
CA PHE A 158 11.10 -2.32 0.45
C PHE A 158 11.09 -3.52 1.41
N GLN A 159 12.09 -4.40 1.33
CA GLN A 159 12.22 -5.53 2.27
C GLN A 159 12.44 -5.06 3.71
N GLU A 160 13.26 -4.03 3.91
CA GLU A 160 13.47 -3.42 5.24
C GLU A 160 12.19 -2.79 5.77
N ALA A 161 11.46 -2.02 4.96
CA ALA A 161 10.19 -1.41 5.33
C ALA A 161 9.14 -2.47 5.67
N GLN A 162 9.03 -3.55 4.88
CA GLN A 162 8.13 -4.66 5.18
C GLN A 162 8.52 -5.34 6.49
N ALA A 163 9.81 -5.56 6.73
CA ALA A 163 10.28 -6.18 7.97
C ALA A 163 10.01 -5.27 9.20
N GLU A 164 10.15 -3.96 9.06
CA GLU A 164 9.79 -2.99 10.10
C GLU A 164 8.29 -2.95 10.35
N HIS A 165 7.47 -2.98 9.29
CA HIS A 165 6.01 -3.08 9.39
C HIS A 165 5.59 -4.36 10.12
N ASP A 166 6.07 -5.52 9.68
CA ASP A 166 5.79 -6.82 10.32
C ASP A 166 6.23 -6.83 11.79
N LYS A 167 7.36 -6.18 12.09
CA LYS A 167 7.85 -6.04 13.46
C LYS A 167 6.92 -5.14 14.29
N ALA A 168 6.50 -4.00 13.75
CA ALA A 168 5.59 -3.08 14.41
C ALA A 168 4.23 -3.74 14.67
N GLU A 169 3.71 -4.51 13.71
CA GLU A 169 2.48 -5.28 13.85
C GLU A 169 2.61 -6.33 14.97
N ARG A 170 3.73 -7.07 15.02
CA ARG A 170 4.00 -8.01 16.13
C ARG A 170 4.09 -7.33 17.48
N GLU A 171 4.80 -6.20 17.59
CA GLU A 171 4.91 -5.43 18.84
C GLU A 171 3.56 -4.82 19.28
N ALA A 172 2.71 -4.44 18.33
CA ALA A 172 1.33 -4.03 18.60
C ALA A 172 0.49 -5.21 19.12
N ALA A 173 0.59 -6.38 18.48
CA ALA A 173 -0.10 -7.59 18.90
C ALA A 173 0.34 -8.03 20.30
N GLU A 174 1.65 -8.04 20.59
CA GLU A 174 2.19 -8.40 21.90
C GLU A 174 1.66 -7.48 23.02
N ARG A 175 1.60 -6.17 22.76
CA ARG A 175 1.03 -5.21 23.72
C ARG A 175 -0.46 -5.40 23.92
N PHE A 176 -1.21 -5.59 22.83
CA PHE A 176 -2.67 -5.78 22.88
C PHE A 176 -3.01 -7.05 23.66
N TRP A 177 -2.37 -8.17 23.32
CA TRP A 177 -2.64 -9.49 23.90
C TRP A 177 -1.99 -9.76 25.26
N ASN A 178 -1.22 -8.81 25.80
CA ASN A 178 -0.58 -8.99 27.11
C ASN A 178 -1.63 -9.16 28.23
N GLY A 179 -1.61 -10.30 28.91
CA GLY A 179 -2.60 -10.66 29.93
C GLY A 179 -4.01 -10.94 29.37
N LEU A 180 -4.10 -11.21 28.05
CA LEU A 180 -5.31 -11.64 27.38
C LEU A 180 -5.11 -13.02 26.74
N ARG A 181 -6.21 -13.75 26.60
CA ARG A 181 -6.25 -15.04 25.91
C ARG A 181 -7.45 -15.11 24.98
N LEU A 182 -7.23 -15.62 23.78
CA LEU A 182 -8.30 -16.03 22.87
C LEU A 182 -8.62 -17.51 23.15
N ILE A 183 -9.78 -17.78 23.73
CA ILE A 183 -10.20 -19.13 24.11
C ILE A 183 -11.31 -19.59 23.18
N ARG A 184 -11.09 -20.68 22.45
CA ARG A 184 -12.13 -21.29 21.61
C ARG A 184 -13.23 -21.88 22.51
N ALA A 185 -14.43 -21.32 22.42
CA ALA A 185 -15.61 -21.72 23.18
C ALA A 185 -16.39 -22.84 22.46
N THR A 186 -16.56 -22.72 21.14
CA THR A 186 -17.34 -23.67 20.33
C THR A 186 -16.63 -23.98 19.03
N ARG A 187 -16.68 -25.25 18.60
CA ARG A 187 -16.26 -25.70 17.27
C ARG A 187 -17.34 -26.58 16.66
N ALA A 188 -18.02 -26.07 15.64
CA ALA A 188 -19.01 -26.76 14.85
C ALA A 188 -18.57 -26.85 13.38
N ARG A 189 -19.28 -27.65 12.59
CA ARG A 189 -18.94 -27.88 11.17
C ARG A 189 -18.99 -26.60 10.32
N THR A 190 -19.87 -25.67 10.68
CA THR A 190 -20.14 -24.43 9.92
C THR A 190 -19.99 -23.18 10.78
N ALA A 191 -19.51 -23.30 12.02
CA ALA A 191 -19.36 -22.16 12.90
C ALA A 191 -18.31 -22.44 13.98
N GLU A 192 -17.53 -21.43 14.33
CA GLU A 192 -16.60 -21.45 15.44
C GLU A 192 -16.78 -20.20 16.28
N GLN A 193 -16.52 -20.29 17.58
CA GLN A 193 -16.69 -19.17 18.50
C GLN A 193 -15.52 -19.14 19.46
N TRP A 194 -15.01 -17.93 19.73
CA TRP A 194 -13.97 -17.66 20.70
C TRP A 194 -14.41 -16.56 21.66
N SER A 195 -13.89 -16.64 22.88
CA SER A 195 -13.99 -15.59 23.88
C SER A 195 -12.62 -14.95 24.08
N ILE A 196 -12.59 -13.63 24.19
CA ILE A 196 -11.40 -12.89 24.63
C ILE A 196 -11.54 -12.71 26.14
N VAL A 197 -10.60 -13.27 26.91
CA VAL A 197 -10.62 -13.18 28.37
C VAL A 197 -9.32 -12.61 28.90
N ASN A 198 -9.37 -11.98 30.07
CA ASN A 198 -8.18 -11.53 30.80
C ASN A 198 -7.60 -12.64 31.73
N ASP A 199 -6.59 -12.28 32.52
CA ASP A 199 -5.96 -13.17 33.50
C ASP A 199 -6.87 -13.55 34.68
N GLU A 200 -7.98 -12.82 34.87
CA GLU A 200 -9.00 -13.08 35.89
C GLU A 200 -10.21 -13.87 35.34
N ASP A 201 -10.10 -14.38 34.11
CA ASP A 201 -11.17 -15.06 33.35
C ASP A 201 -12.41 -14.20 33.08
N GLU A 202 -12.30 -12.87 33.20
CA GLU A 202 -13.36 -11.95 32.78
C GLU A 202 -13.39 -11.86 31.25
N ARG A 203 -14.59 -11.96 30.67
CA ARG A 203 -14.79 -11.90 29.22
C ARG A 203 -14.87 -10.45 28.76
N LEU A 204 -13.92 -10.04 27.94
CA LEU A 204 -13.79 -8.70 27.38
C LEU A 204 -14.14 -8.63 25.89
N GLY A 205 -14.50 -9.75 25.28
CA GLY A 205 -14.94 -9.79 23.89
C GLY A 205 -15.32 -11.18 23.43
N GLU A 206 -15.90 -11.24 22.26
CA GLU A 206 -16.41 -12.45 21.63
C GLU A 206 -16.17 -12.39 20.12
N VAL A 207 -15.74 -13.52 19.56
CA VAL A 207 -15.52 -13.68 18.13
C VAL A 207 -16.35 -14.85 17.65
N SER A 208 -17.18 -14.65 16.63
CA SER A 208 -18.03 -15.67 16.03
C SER A 208 -17.72 -15.78 14.54
N MET A 209 -17.20 -16.93 14.12
CA MET A 209 -16.98 -17.27 12.72
C MET A 209 -18.12 -18.15 12.23
N VAL A 210 -18.65 -17.82 11.06
CA VAL A 210 -19.61 -18.64 10.33
C VAL A 210 -18.99 -19.02 8.99
N TRP A 211 -18.85 -20.32 8.77
CA TRP A 211 -18.33 -20.91 7.54
C TRP A 211 -19.50 -21.32 6.65
N GLY A 212 -19.61 -20.75 5.45
CA GLY A 212 -20.64 -21.14 4.48
C GLY A 212 -21.04 -20.04 3.50
N ASP A 213 -22.13 -20.29 2.78
CA ASP A 213 -22.64 -19.42 1.71
C ASP A 213 -23.37 -18.17 2.26
N PRO A 214 -23.29 -17.02 1.58
CA PRO A 214 -22.59 -16.80 0.31
C PRO A 214 -21.05 -16.67 0.45
N HIS A 215 -20.54 -16.23 1.60
CA HIS A 215 -19.10 -16.16 1.93
C HIS A 215 -18.88 -16.34 3.44
N PRO A 216 -17.72 -16.87 3.87
CA PRO A 216 -17.34 -16.89 5.29
C PRO A 216 -17.37 -15.51 5.93
N TYR A 217 -17.85 -15.46 7.17
CA TYR A 217 -18.07 -14.21 7.88
C TYR A 217 -17.68 -14.32 9.35
N CYS A 218 -16.98 -13.30 9.85
CA CYS A 218 -16.50 -13.20 11.22
C CYS A 218 -17.08 -11.97 11.90
N LEU A 219 -17.84 -12.17 12.98
CA LEU A 219 -18.30 -11.11 13.86
C LEU A 219 -17.38 -11.00 15.07
N ILE A 220 -16.82 -9.82 15.30
CA ILE A 220 -15.99 -9.46 16.43
C ILE A 220 -16.74 -8.45 17.29
N VAL A 221 -17.03 -8.79 18.54
CA VAL A 221 -17.70 -7.92 19.50
C VAL A 221 -16.74 -7.67 20.67
N LEU A 222 -16.33 -6.42 20.87
CA LEU A 222 -15.39 -6.03 21.92
C LEU A 222 -16.09 -5.23 23.01
N ASP A 223 -15.75 -5.50 24.27
CA ASP A 223 -16.10 -4.63 25.39
C ASP A 223 -15.31 -3.32 25.28
N GLU A 224 -15.91 -2.22 25.74
CA GLU A 224 -15.29 -0.89 25.79
C GLU A 224 -13.96 -0.91 26.57
N GLN A 225 -13.84 -1.76 27.59
CA GLN A 225 -12.60 -1.91 28.37
C GLN A 225 -11.41 -2.44 27.55
N LEU A 226 -11.68 -3.14 26.44
CA LEU A 226 -10.64 -3.73 25.60
C LEU A 226 -10.11 -2.71 24.58
N SER A 227 -10.99 -1.84 24.08
CA SER A 227 -10.68 -0.79 23.12
C SER A 227 -10.01 0.41 23.80
N GLY A 228 -8.95 0.97 23.21
CA GLY A 228 -8.32 2.22 23.69
C GLY A 228 -6.98 2.00 24.40
N GLU A 229 -6.98 1.56 25.66
CA GLU A 229 -5.74 1.49 26.48
C GLU A 229 -4.71 0.45 25.97
N ARG A 230 -5.17 -0.57 25.24
CA ARG A 230 -4.36 -1.73 24.82
C ARG A 230 -4.03 -1.76 23.34
N GLY A 231 -4.66 -0.91 22.53
CA GLY A 231 -4.52 -0.89 21.08
C GLY A 231 -5.86 -0.99 20.37
N THR A 232 -5.82 -1.55 19.17
CA THR A 232 -6.90 -1.48 18.18
C THR A 232 -7.40 -2.88 17.81
N TRP A 233 -8.64 -2.97 17.29
CA TRP A 233 -9.34 -4.23 17.04
C TRP A 233 -8.68 -5.11 15.97
N GLU A 234 -7.84 -4.53 15.11
CA GLU A 234 -7.08 -5.21 14.06
C GLU A 234 -6.21 -6.33 14.65
N GLN A 235 -5.73 -6.16 15.90
CA GLN A 235 -4.96 -7.18 16.62
C GLN A 235 -5.77 -8.43 16.94
N VAL A 236 -7.11 -8.32 16.99
CA VAL A 236 -8.01 -9.47 17.12
C VAL A 236 -8.08 -10.27 15.84
N ILE A 237 -8.17 -9.59 14.69
CA ILE A 237 -8.13 -10.23 13.37
C ILE A 237 -6.78 -10.91 13.17
N TRP A 238 -5.68 -10.19 13.40
CA TRP A 238 -4.33 -10.74 13.26
C TRP A 238 -4.14 -12.04 14.05
N ARG A 239 -4.62 -12.07 15.31
CA ARG A 239 -4.53 -13.28 16.14
C ARG A 239 -5.47 -14.39 15.66
N LEU A 240 -6.66 -14.03 15.19
CA LEU A 240 -7.60 -14.98 14.66
C LEU A 240 -7.04 -15.66 13.40
N GLU A 241 -6.44 -14.90 12.48
CA GLU A 241 -5.80 -15.38 11.24
C GLU A 241 -4.69 -16.41 11.50
N GLN A 242 -4.08 -16.42 12.69
CA GLN A 242 -3.12 -17.45 13.10
C GLN A 242 -3.79 -18.75 13.59
N GLU A 243 -5.04 -18.66 14.05
CA GLU A 243 -5.81 -19.77 14.62
C GLU A 243 -6.71 -20.45 13.57
N ILE A 244 -7.13 -19.71 12.54
CA ILE A 244 -7.95 -20.19 11.43
C ILE A 244 -7.09 -20.40 10.19
N LEU A 245 -7.36 -21.46 9.44
CA LEU A 245 -6.75 -21.65 8.13
C LEU A 245 -7.64 -20.96 7.09
N VAL A 246 -7.19 -19.83 6.57
CA VAL A 246 -7.81 -19.19 5.40
C VAL A 246 -6.96 -19.53 4.18
N GLU A 247 -7.56 -20.19 3.20
CA GLU A 247 -6.84 -20.65 1.99
C GLU A 247 -6.50 -19.50 1.04
N GLU A 248 -7.37 -18.49 0.95
CA GLU A 248 -7.21 -17.33 0.04
C GLU A 248 -7.55 -16.01 0.77
N PRO A 249 -6.70 -14.97 0.67
CA PRO A 249 -7.01 -13.63 1.19
C PRO A 249 -8.32 -13.07 0.60
N GLY A 250 -9.08 -12.33 1.41
CA GLY A 250 -10.34 -11.68 0.97
C GLY A 250 -11.58 -12.56 0.99
N VAL A 251 -11.44 -13.85 1.29
CA VAL A 251 -12.59 -14.76 1.42
C VAL A 251 -13.42 -14.48 2.68
N VAL A 252 -12.78 -14.01 3.75
CA VAL A 252 -13.46 -13.73 5.03
C VAL A 252 -13.78 -12.24 5.15
N SER A 253 -15.04 -11.94 5.42
CA SER A 253 -15.47 -10.60 5.84
C SER A 253 -15.51 -10.50 7.36
N TYR A 254 -15.03 -9.40 7.92
CA TYR A 254 -14.97 -9.15 9.36
C TYR A 254 -15.88 -7.98 9.72
N SER A 255 -16.93 -8.21 10.51
CA SER A 255 -17.64 -7.11 11.17
C SER A 255 -17.09 -6.90 12.57
N VAL A 256 -16.78 -5.65 12.89
CA VAL A 256 -16.24 -5.26 14.19
C VAL A 256 -17.22 -4.35 14.88
N TRP A 257 -17.63 -4.75 16.08
CA TRP A 257 -18.58 -4.06 16.92
C TRP A 257 -17.89 -3.73 18.24
N GLN A 258 -17.66 -2.45 18.48
CA GLN A 258 -17.19 -1.94 19.77
C GLN A 258 -17.97 -0.66 20.09
N LYS A 259 -17.91 -0.19 21.33
CA LYS A 259 -18.67 1.01 21.70
C LYS A 259 -18.20 2.21 20.86
N GLY A 260 -19.15 2.84 20.16
CA GLY A 260 -18.89 4.00 19.32
C GLY A 260 -18.27 3.69 17.95
N PHE A 261 -18.11 2.41 17.59
CA PHE A 261 -17.58 2.02 16.28
C PHE A 261 -18.20 0.70 15.80
N VAL A 262 -18.73 0.74 14.59
CA VAL A 262 -19.17 -0.45 13.85
C VAL A 262 -18.58 -0.33 12.46
N GLY A 263 -17.93 -1.39 11.97
CA GLY A 263 -17.36 -1.41 10.63
C GLY A 263 -17.31 -2.82 10.07
N GLU A 264 -17.26 -2.91 8.74
CA GLU A 264 -17.09 -4.16 7.99
C GLU A 264 -15.80 -4.09 7.18
N PHE A 265 -14.99 -5.14 7.25
CA PHE A 265 -13.65 -5.17 6.72
C PHE A 265 -13.38 -6.45 5.95
N TYR A 266 -12.42 -6.42 5.04
CA TYR A 266 -11.90 -7.59 4.35
C TYR A 266 -10.41 -7.41 4.05
N ARG A 267 -9.67 -8.52 3.94
CA ARG A 267 -8.29 -8.49 3.44
C ARG A 267 -8.31 -8.36 1.92
N CYS A 268 -7.70 -7.34 1.35
CA CYS A 268 -7.57 -7.23 -0.10
C CYS A 268 -6.65 -8.33 -0.63
N ALA A 269 -7.05 -9.02 -1.69
CA ALA A 269 -6.23 -10.04 -2.33
C ALA A 269 -4.96 -9.48 -2.99
N ASP A 270 -5.01 -8.22 -3.44
CA ASP A 270 -3.92 -7.60 -4.20
C ASP A 270 -2.83 -7.00 -3.29
N CYS A 271 -3.21 -6.25 -2.24
CA CYS A 271 -2.24 -5.61 -1.33
C CYS A 271 -2.08 -6.33 0.02
N GLY A 272 -2.98 -7.26 0.36
CA GLY A 272 -2.98 -7.95 1.65
C GLY A 272 -3.41 -7.10 2.84
N GLU A 273 -3.76 -5.82 2.66
CA GLU A 273 -4.20 -4.93 3.75
C GLU A 273 -5.69 -5.10 4.07
N LEU A 274 -6.12 -4.61 5.25
CA LEU A 274 -7.52 -4.59 5.67
C LEU A 274 -8.21 -3.35 5.10
N HIS A 275 -9.20 -3.54 4.25
CA HIS A 275 -10.03 -2.48 3.67
C HIS A 275 -11.43 -2.48 4.27
N SER A 276 -12.05 -1.30 4.39
CA SER A 276 -13.46 -1.15 4.75
C SER A 276 -14.35 -1.58 3.58
N GLN A 277 -15.46 -2.28 3.86
CA GLN A 277 -16.50 -2.56 2.87
C GLN A 277 -17.44 -1.37 2.65
N PHE A 278 -17.50 -0.45 3.62
CA PHE A 278 -18.19 0.82 3.46
C PHE A 278 -17.17 1.86 3.00
N ASP A 279 -17.09 2.08 1.69
CA ASP A 279 -16.28 3.16 1.08
C ASP A 279 -16.98 4.53 1.13
N ASP A 280 -18.19 4.62 1.69
CA ASP A 280 -18.91 5.88 1.89
C ASP A 280 -19.21 6.04 3.38
N ASP A 281 -18.81 7.16 3.96
CA ASP A 281 -19.17 7.58 5.32
C ASP A 281 -20.70 7.65 5.44
N PRO A 282 -21.38 6.66 6.07
CA PRO A 282 -22.84 6.66 6.16
C PRO A 282 -23.34 7.79 7.07
N ALA A 283 -22.46 8.49 7.78
CA ALA A 283 -22.82 9.65 8.58
C ALA A 283 -23.12 10.90 7.74
N ASP A 284 -22.64 10.97 6.48
CA ASP A 284 -22.92 12.11 5.61
C ASP A 284 -24.35 12.04 5.01
N ASP A 285 -24.85 10.84 4.70
CA ASP A 285 -26.22 10.61 4.21
C ASP A 285 -27.30 10.70 5.30
N LEU A 286 -26.92 10.69 6.59
CA LEU A 286 -27.82 10.82 7.73
C LEU A 286 -27.95 12.25 8.26
N ARG A 287 -27.32 13.23 7.61
CA ARG A 287 -27.60 14.66 7.86
C ARG A 287 -29.00 14.97 7.35
N LEU A 288 -29.98 14.87 8.24
CA LEU A 288 -31.26 15.54 8.09
C LEU A 288 -30.96 17.03 7.94
N ASP A 289 -31.10 17.55 6.71
CA ASP A 289 -31.20 18.98 6.45
C ASP A 289 -32.34 19.52 7.32
N LEU A 290 -31.99 20.07 8.47
CA LEU A 290 -32.86 20.98 9.19
C LEU A 290 -32.96 22.21 8.30
N HIS A 291 -33.98 22.21 7.43
CA HIS A 291 -34.50 23.44 6.87
C HIS A 291 -34.92 24.30 8.06
N ASP A 292 -34.05 25.25 8.43
CA ASP A 292 -34.40 26.38 9.27
C ASP A 292 -35.42 27.23 8.50
N ASP A 293 -36.70 26.87 8.64
CA ASP A 293 -37.78 27.84 8.59
C ASP A 293 -37.66 28.71 9.85
N ASP A 294 -37.03 29.88 9.71
CA ASP A 294 -37.44 31.16 10.32
C ASP A 294 -36.35 32.24 10.13
N GLY A 295 -36.61 33.21 9.25
CA GLY A 295 -35.79 34.44 9.09
C GLY A 295 -36.00 35.20 7.79
#